data_AF-A0A832XYN9-F1
#
_entry.id   AF-A0A832XYN9-F1
#
_cell.length_a   1.000
_cell.length_b   1.000
_cell.length_c   1.000
_cell.angle_alpha   90.00
_cell.angle_beta   90.00
_cell.angle_gamma   90.00
#
_symmetry.space_group_name_H-M   'P 1'
#
loop_
_entity.id
_entity.type
_entity.pdbx_description
1 polymer ?
#
loop_
_entity_poly.entity_id
_entity_poly.type
_entity_poly.pdbx_seq_one_letter_code
_entity_poly.pdbx_strand_id
1 'polypeptide(L)'
;MNNPFKKSTLVLSRKDPASMTMLKRLKKRQNFDNIEENSRYSKLQSKNMTVIVLDEEMIYCDNIEDIEDSDRFVFLSRHVSQSKKPTLTSHFLGNPSNEAPYGGEKMQIAATCPELMKNYMINLYKQKNSLLNYEISLEATHHGPTSISKPCIFIEIGSEIKQWQDENAAEIVIKSVINSIENQIDVKKVGIGLGGPHYSKKFTELLINTEYAIAGYISRHYMEYFNQEILEQMIEKCEQEINYAIIDKKGIGKERKRVLEILQENELRIISI
;
A
#
# COMPACT_ATOMS: atom_id res chain seq x y z
N MET A 1 -1.54 28.82 2.72
CA MET A 1 -0.10 28.56 2.67
C MET A 1 0.04 27.07 2.42
N ASN A 2 0.42 26.65 1.21
CA ASN A 2 0.55 25.23 0.89
C ASN A 2 1.78 24.70 1.61
N ASN A 3 1.57 23.86 2.63
CA ASN A 3 2.65 23.08 3.19
C ASN A 3 3.15 22.14 2.09
N PRO A 4 4.42 22.23 1.63
CA PRO A 4 4.91 21.37 0.56
C PRO A 4 5.00 19.90 0.98
N PHE A 5 4.87 19.60 2.29
CA PHE A 5 4.91 18.26 2.84
C PHE A 5 3.52 17.78 3.22
N LYS A 6 3.11 16.66 2.62
CA LYS A 6 1.89 15.93 2.98
C LYS A 6 2.09 15.25 4.32
N LYS A 7 1.26 15.61 5.31
CA LYS A 7 1.23 14.97 6.62
C LYS A 7 0.85 13.50 6.44
N SER A 8 1.75 12.60 6.82
CA SER A 8 1.51 11.16 6.79
C SER A 8 1.46 10.63 8.22
N THR A 9 0.38 9.93 8.55
CA THR A 9 0.20 9.29 9.84
C THR A 9 0.50 7.80 9.72
N LEU A 10 1.35 7.29 10.60
CA LEU A 10 1.63 5.86 10.67
C LEU A 10 0.56 5.18 11.54
N VAL A 11 -0.04 4.11 11.05
CA VAL A 11 -1.07 3.34 11.75
C VAL A 11 -0.54 1.93 11.99
N LEU A 12 -0.66 1.47 13.24
CA LEU A 12 -0.16 0.19 13.73
C LEU A 12 -1.23 -0.47 14.59
N SER A 13 -1.12 -1.78 14.83
CA SER A 13 -2.00 -2.50 15.76
C SER A 13 -1.24 -3.21 16.86
N ARG A 14 -1.79 -3.19 18.09
CA ARG A 14 -1.31 -4.02 19.21
C ARG A 14 -1.57 -5.51 19.00
N LYS A 15 -2.53 -5.86 18.14
CA LYS A 15 -2.84 -7.25 17.78
C LYS A 15 -1.88 -7.81 16.73
N ASP A 16 -1.03 -6.97 16.15
CA ASP A 16 -0.12 -7.34 15.07
C ASP A 16 1.35 -7.39 15.55
N PRO A 17 2.01 -8.57 15.55
CA PRO A 17 3.39 -8.69 15.99
C PRO A 17 4.41 -7.96 15.09
N ALA A 18 4.16 -7.83 13.79
CA ALA A 18 5.02 -7.07 12.88
C ALA A 18 4.89 -5.57 13.16
N SER A 19 3.66 -5.07 13.34
CA SER A 19 3.39 -3.71 13.79
C SER A 19 4.15 -3.38 15.08
N MET A 20 4.08 -4.26 16.09
CA MET A 20 4.73 -4.00 17.37
C MET A 20 6.26 -4.03 17.28
N THR A 21 6.83 -4.87 16.41
CA THR A 21 8.27 -4.86 16.13
C THR A 21 8.69 -3.57 15.43
N MET A 22 7.91 -3.11 14.45
CA MET A 22 8.11 -1.83 13.76
C MET A 22 7.95 -0.63 14.70
N LEU A 23 6.96 -0.63 15.61
CA LEU A 23 6.79 0.39 16.65
C LEU A 23 8.02 0.49 17.55
N LYS A 24 8.58 -0.65 17.95
CA LYS A 24 9.82 -0.70 18.75
C LYS A 24 10.99 -0.05 18.00
N ARG A 25 11.07 -0.21 16.67
CA ARG A 25 12.09 0.47 15.84
C ARG A 25 11.82 1.97 15.73
N LEU A 26 10.58 2.39 15.51
CA LEU A 26 10.19 3.80 15.48
C LEU A 26 10.60 4.53 16.78
N LYS A 27 10.24 3.96 17.94
CA LYS A 27 10.56 4.54 19.25
C LYS A 27 12.06 4.59 19.58
N LYS A 28 12.90 3.81 18.89
CA LYS A 28 14.37 3.92 19.01
C LYS A 28 14.96 5.06 18.17
N ARG A 29 14.24 5.52 17.15
CA ARG A 29 14.70 6.54 16.20
C ARG A 29 14.23 7.94 16.57
N GLN A 30 13.07 8.04 17.20
CA GLN A 30 12.49 9.31 17.61
C GLN A 30 11.85 9.18 18.99
N ASN A 31 11.83 10.30 19.73
CA ASN A 31 11.11 10.40 20.98
C ASN A 31 9.65 10.74 20.67
N PHE A 32 8.74 9.92 21.16
CA PHE A 32 7.32 10.10 21.01
C PHE A 32 6.67 10.40 22.35
N ASP A 33 5.93 11.50 22.40
CA ASP A 33 5.06 11.83 23.52
C ASP A 33 3.72 11.10 23.34
N ASN A 34 3.15 10.61 24.45
CA ASN A 34 1.80 10.07 24.45
C ASN A 34 0.81 11.23 24.55
N ILE A 35 0.06 11.47 23.48
CA ILE A 35 -0.90 12.58 23.40
C ILE A 35 -2.28 12.14 23.85
N GLU A 36 -2.66 10.91 23.52
CA GLU A 36 -3.95 10.35 23.89
C GLU A 36 -3.84 8.83 24.05
N GLU A 37 -4.50 8.30 25.07
CA GLU A 37 -4.63 6.87 25.28
C GLU A 37 -6.03 6.56 25.80
N ASN A 38 -6.72 5.65 25.11
CA ASN A 38 -8.02 5.15 25.50
C ASN A 38 -8.09 3.64 25.20
N SER A 39 -9.26 3.01 25.39
CA SER A 39 -9.42 1.56 25.19
C SER A 39 -9.36 1.09 23.74
N ARG A 40 -9.39 2.01 22.77
CA ARG A 40 -9.40 1.71 21.32
C ARG A 40 -8.05 2.00 20.66
N TYR A 41 -7.32 3.01 21.14
CA TYR A 41 -6.03 3.38 20.55
C TYR A 41 -5.13 4.18 21.51
N SER A 42 -3.86 4.27 21.12
CA SER A 42 -2.91 5.26 21.63
C SER A 42 -2.41 6.14 20.49
N LYS A 43 -2.46 7.46 20.68
CA LYS A 43 -1.92 8.47 19.76
C LYS A 43 -0.60 9.00 20.29
N LEU A 44 0.45 8.80 19.52
CA LEU A 44 1.81 9.18 19.83
C LEU A 44 2.26 10.28 18.86
N GLN A 45 2.97 11.28 19.37
CA GLN A 45 3.45 12.40 18.56
C GLN A 45 4.97 12.57 18.73
N SER A 46 5.66 12.71 17.61
CA SER A 46 7.01 13.25 17.50
C SER A 46 6.96 14.50 16.62
N LYS A 47 7.99 15.35 16.66
CA LYS A 47 8.04 16.69 16.04
C LYS A 47 7.34 16.81 14.67
N ASN A 48 7.54 15.83 13.79
CA ASN A 48 7.00 15.81 12.42
C ASN A 48 6.21 14.53 12.09
N MET A 49 5.85 13.70 13.08
CA MET A 49 5.25 12.40 12.82
C MET A 49 4.21 12.04 13.87
N THR A 50 3.00 11.72 13.40
CA THR A 50 1.95 11.13 14.20
C THR A 50 1.94 9.62 14.02
N VAL A 51 1.79 8.89 15.13
CA VAL A 51 1.64 7.43 15.15
C VAL A 51 0.36 7.08 15.90
N ILE A 52 -0.54 6.33 15.26
CA ILE A 52 -1.72 5.75 15.89
C ILE A 52 -1.48 4.26 16.10
N VAL A 53 -1.65 3.79 17.33
CA VAL A 53 -1.54 2.38 17.70
C VAL A 53 -2.92 1.89 18.13
N LEU A 54 -3.59 1.13 17.27
CA LEU A 54 -4.94 0.61 17.47
C LEU A 54 -4.95 -0.67 18.34
N ASP A 55 -6.07 -0.91 19.02
CA ASP A 55 -6.38 -2.15 19.75
C ASP A 55 -7.27 -3.13 18.94
N GLU A 56 -7.29 -2.97 17.62
CA GLU A 56 -8.04 -3.80 16.65
C GLU A 56 -7.20 -4.20 15.43
N GLU A 57 -7.70 -5.12 14.60
CA GLU A 57 -7.05 -5.47 13.33
C GLU A 57 -7.28 -4.33 12.33
N MET A 58 -6.19 -3.81 11.74
CA MET A 58 -6.23 -2.60 10.91
C MET A 58 -7.13 -2.74 9.69
N ILE A 59 -7.30 -3.95 9.16
CA ILE A 59 -8.13 -4.23 7.97
C ILE A 59 -9.62 -3.91 8.17
N TYR A 60 -10.08 -3.75 9.43
CA TYR A 60 -11.45 -3.38 9.78
C TYR A 60 -11.59 -1.93 10.27
N CYS A 61 -10.53 -1.14 10.23
CA CYS A 61 -10.53 0.24 10.75
C CYS A 61 -11.06 1.23 9.71
N ASP A 62 -12.38 1.33 9.60
CA ASP A 62 -13.05 2.25 8.67
C ASP A 62 -13.14 3.70 9.16
N ASN A 63 -12.77 3.98 10.41
CA ASN A 63 -12.97 5.28 11.07
C ASN A 63 -11.66 5.97 11.49
N ILE A 64 -10.55 5.68 10.81
CA ILE A 64 -9.24 6.27 11.16
C ILE A 64 -9.22 7.81 11.02
N GLU A 65 -10.03 8.36 10.11
CA GLU A 65 -10.16 9.81 9.88
C GLU A 65 -10.86 10.54 11.05
N ASP A 66 -11.66 9.83 11.85
CA ASP A 66 -12.25 10.38 13.08
C ASP A 66 -11.20 10.51 14.20
N ILE A 67 -10.10 9.75 14.10
CA ILE A 67 -9.03 9.69 15.10
C ILE A 67 -7.94 10.73 14.77
N GLU A 68 -7.58 10.86 13.49
CA GLU A 68 -6.48 11.72 13.06
C GLU A 68 -6.76 12.38 11.71
N ASP A 69 -6.69 13.71 11.66
CA ASP A 69 -6.69 14.46 10.40
C ASP A 69 -5.29 14.39 9.75
N SER A 70 -5.19 13.70 8.62
CA SER A 70 -3.94 13.41 7.92
C SER A 70 -4.13 13.55 6.40
N ASP A 71 -3.07 13.87 5.66
CA ASP A 71 -3.13 13.86 4.20
C ASP A 71 -3.02 12.43 3.65
N ARG A 72 -2.29 11.56 4.35
CA ARG A 72 -2.08 10.14 4.00
C ARG A 72 -2.04 9.26 5.25
N PHE A 73 -2.40 7.99 5.12
CA PHE A 73 -2.22 6.96 6.14
C PHE A 73 -1.29 5.83 5.66
N VAL A 74 -0.38 5.41 6.53
CA VAL A 74 0.56 4.32 6.25
C VAL A 74 0.37 3.24 7.29
N PHE A 75 -0.28 2.15 6.90
CA PHE A 75 -0.52 0.98 7.74
C PHE A 75 0.73 0.10 7.74
N LEU A 76 1.31 -0.12 8.93
CA LEU A 76 2.49 -0.96 9.11
C LEU A 76 2.06 -2.30 9.68
N SER A 77 1.96 -3.32 8.83
CA SER A 77 1.24 -4.57 9.12
C SER A 77 2.09 -5.82 8.95
N ARG A 78 1.56 -6.96 9.41
CA ARG A 78 2.04 -8.28 9.01
C ARG A 78 1.44 -8.68 7.68
N HIS A 79 2.26 -9.33 6.87
CA HIS A 79 1.80 -10.09 5.72
C HIS A 79 1.70 -11.57 6.08
N VAL A 80 0.62 -12.26 5.70
CA VAL A 80 0.41 -13.70 5.95
C VAL A 80 0.31 -14.45 4.62
N SER A 81 1.15 -15.47 4.42
CA SER A 81 1.14 -16.28 3.19
C SER A 81 1.29 -17.76 3.49
N GLN A 82 0.51 -18.61 2.80
CA GLN A 82 0.66 -20.07 2.88
C GLN A 82 2.05 -20.55 2.40
N SER A 83 2.68 -19.81 1.49
CA SER A 83 4.00 -20.14 0.97
C SER A 83 5.12 -19.98 2.01
N LYS A 84 4.87 -19.22 3.08
CA LYS A 84 5.82 -18.89 4.16
C LYS A 84 7.15 -18.29 3.69
N LYS A 85 7.21 -17.83 2.44
CA LYS A 85 8.38 -17.16 1.92
C LYS A 85 8.60 -15.85 2.70
N PRO A 86 9.81 -15.55 3.17
CA PRO A 86 10.09 -14.23 3.72
C PRO A 86 9.88 -13.19 2.63
N THR A 87 9.00 -12.22 2.86
CA THR A 87 8.65 -11.22 1.85
C THR A 87 8.39 -9.87 2.54
N LEU A 88 8.89 -8.80 1.95
CA LEU A 88 8.54 -7.43 2.32
C LEU A 88 7.68 -6.84 1.21
N THR A 89 6.50 -6.37 1.58
CA THR A 89 5.50 -6.00 0.59
C THR A 89 4.91 -4.63 0.81
N SER A 90 4.24 -4.14 -0.22
CA SER A 90 3.38 -2.99 -0.14
C SER A 90 2.25 -3.09 -1.15
N HIS A 91 1.07 -2.58 -0.79
CA HIS A 91 -0.08 -2.50 -1.66
C HIS A 91 -1.08 -1.44 -1.21
N PHE A 92 -2.03 -1.17 -2.08
CA PHE A 92 -3.23 -0.41 -1.77
C PHE A 92 -4.39 -1.32 -1.42
N LEU A 93 -5.41 -0.74 -0.80
CA LEU A 93 -6.54 -1.43 -0.21
C LEU A 93 -7.73 -1.40 -1.16
N GLY A 94 -8.59 -2.41 -1.07
CA GLY A 94 -9.79 -2.50 -1.89
C GLY A 94 -10.26 -3.93 -2.11
N ASN A 95 -11.55 -4.10 -2.35
CA ASN A 95 -12.14 -5.37 -2.75
C ASN A 95 -12.69 -5.25 -4.18
N PRO A 96 -11.88 -5.51 -5.22
CA PRO A 96 -12.29 -5.46 -6.63
C PRO A 96 -13.16 -6.67 -7.03
N SER A 97 -14.13 -7.04 -6.20
CA SER A 97 -15.00 -8.20 -6.42
C SER A 97 -16.33 -8.03 -5.69
N ASN A 98 -17.25 -8.97 -5.90
CA ASN A 98 -18.52 -9.02 -5.18
C ASN A 98 -18.41 -9.50 -3.73
N GLU A 99 -17.21 -9.79 -3.25
CA GLU A 99 -16.90 -10.25 -1.90
C GLU A 99 -15.92 -9.30 -1.21
N ALA A 100 -16.04 -9.20 0.13
CA ALA A 100 -15.14 -8.45 0.99
C ALA A 100 -14.86 -9.24 2.30
N PRO A 101 -14.18 -10.39 2.22
CA PRO A 101 -14.03 -11.29 3.37
C PRO A 101 -13.12 -10.73 4.48
N TYR A 102 -12.29 -9.74 4.15
CA TYR A 102 -11.25 -9.19 5.03
C TYR A 102 -11.39 -7.66 5.15
N GLY A 103 -12.58 -7.22 5.58
CA GLY A 103 -12.87 -5.82 5.85
C GLY A 103 -13.10 -4.96 4.62
N GLY A 104 -13.64 -3.76 4.84
CA GLY A 104 -14.14 -2.88 3.79
C GLY A 104 -15.36 -3.45 3.07
N GLU A 105 -15.73 -2.78 1.98
CA GLU A 105 -16.94 -3.07 1.20
C GLU A 105 -16.59 -3.72 -0.14
N LYS A 106 -17.52 -4.52 -0.66
CA LYS A 106 -17.41 -5.12 -2.00
C LYS A 106 -17.41 -4.06 -3.09
N MET A 107 -16.74 -4.33 -4.20
CA MET A 107 -16.63 -3.43 -5.35
C MET A 107 -16.10 -2.03 -5.00
N GLN A 108 -15.34 -1.89 -3.91
CA GLN A 108 -14.74 -0.62 -3.51
C GLN A 108 -13.22 -0.68 -3.50
N ILE A 109 -12.60 0.39 -3.99
CA ILE A 109 -11.15 0.65 -3.88
C ILE A 109 -10.94 1.84 -2.95
N ALA A 110 -9.93 1.77 -2.10
CA ALA A 110 -9.55 2.90 -1.23
C ALA A 110 -8.71 3.93 -2.00
N ALA A 111 -8.57 5.14 -1.44
CA ALA A 111 -7.73 6.15 -2.06
C ALA A 111 -6.24 5.77 -2.05
N THR A 112 -5.50 6.14 -3.09
CA THR A 112 -4.13 5.64 -3.33
C THR A 112 -3.09 6.76 -3.41
N CYS A 113 -1.86 6.44 -2.99
CA CYS A 113 -0.70 7.34 -3.01
C CYS A 113 0.51 6.77 -3.79
N PRO A 114 0.43 6.66 -5.12
CA PRO A 114 1.44 6.00 -5.97
C PRO A 114 2.86 6.55 -5.80
N GLU A 115 3.02 7.86 -5.59
CA GLU A 115 4.31 8.48 -5.29
C GLU A 115 4.96 7.87 -4.06
N LEU A 116 4.22 7.79 -2.95
CA LEU A 116 4.71 7.25 -1.70
C LEU A 116 5.07 5.77 -1.83
N MET A 117 4.22 4.97 -2.48
CA MET A 117 4.50 3.55 -2.73
C MET A 117 5.78 3.39 -3.56
N LYS A 118 5.91 4.15 -4.65
CA LYS A 118 7.11 4.09 -5.50
C LYS A 118 8.36 4.46 -4.73
N ASN A 119 8.32 5.56 -4.00
CA ASN A 119 9.44 6.08 -3.22
C ASN A 119 9.87 5.04 -2.17
N TYR A 120 8.91 4.47 -1.44
CA TYR A 120 9.15 3.43 -0.44
C TYR A 120 9.81 2.21 -1.07
N MET A 121 9.24 1.66 -2.14
CA MET A 121 9.76 0.46 -2.78
C MET A 121 11.16 0.66 -3.36
N ILE A 122 11.49 1.83 -3.91
CA ILE A 122 12.85 2.17 -4.36
C ILE A 122 13.82 2.21 -3.17
N ASN A 123 13.45 2.87 -2.08
CA ASN A 123 14.32 2.97 -0.89
C ASN A 123 14.55 1.61 -0.23
N LEU A 124 13.51 0.78 -0.16
CA LEU A 124 13.62 -0.59 0.32
C LEU A 124 14.52 -1.43 -0.59
N TYR A 125 14.36 -1.33 -1.91
CA TYR A 125 15.15 -2.10 -2.87
C TYR A 125 16.63 -1.72 -2.88
N LYS A 126 16.98 -0.46 -2.57
CA LYS A 126 18.39 -0.05 -2.34
C LYS A 126 19.04 -0.82 -1.19
N GLN A 127 18.25 -1.32 -0.23
CA GLN A 127 18.70 -2.09 0.92
C GLN A 127 18.67 -3.61 0.69
N LYS A 128 18.37 -4.09 -0.53
CA LYS A 128 18.18 -5.53 -0.81
C LYS A 128 19.36 -6.43 -0.39
N ASN A 129 20.60 -5.91 -0.43
CA ASN A 129 21.78 -6.67 -0.03
C ASN A 129 21.85 -6.93 1.49
N SER A 130 21.13 -6.13 2.28
CA SER A 130 20.92 -6.32 3.72
C SER A 130 19.69 -7.18 4.03
N LEU A 131 18.98 -7.62 2.98
CA LEU A 131 17.70 -8.32 3.01
C LEU A 131 17.76 -9.63 2.18
N LEU A 132 18.92 -10.28 2.09
CA LEU A 132 19.17 -11.40 1.16
C LEU A 132 18.15 -12.55 1.24
N ASN A 133 17.49 -12.73 2.38
CA ASN A 133 16.50 -13.78 2.59
C ASN A 133 15.06 -13.36 2.26
N TYR A 134 14.82 -12.10 1.91
CA TYR A 134 13.50 -11.54 1.66
C TYR A 134 13.29 -11.27 0.17
N GLU A 135 12.16 -11.72 -0.36
CA GLU A 135 11.63 -11.20 -1.61
C GLU A 135 11.03 -9.81 -1.36
N ILE A 136 11.25 -8.85 -2.26
CA ILE A 136 10.57 -7.55 -2.25
C ILE A 136 9.53 -7.61 -3.36
N SER A 137 8.26 -7.41 -3.04
CA SER A 137 7.17 -7.51 -4.02
C SER A 137 6.04 -6.52 -3.73
N LEU A 138 5.43 -5.99 -4.78
CA LEU A 138 4.09 -5.45 -4.67
C LEU A 138 3.06 -6.57 -4.49
N GLU A 139 2.00 -6.26 -3.76
CA GLU A 139 0.78 -7.06 -3.73
C GLU A 139 -0.34 -6.39 -4.51
N ALA A 140 -1.27 -7.20 -5.01
CA ALA A 140 -2.46 -6.71 -5.69
C ALA A 140 -3.33 -5.90 -4.72
N THR A 141 -4.19 -5.04 -5.25
CA THR A 141 -5.19 -4.35 -4.44
C THR A 141 -6.13 -5.39 -3.83
N HIS A 142 -6.17 -5.45 -2.50
CA HIS A 142 -6.96 -6.42 -1.75
C HIS A 142 -7.26 -5.93 -0.33
N HIS A 143 -8.32 -6.49 0.25
CA HIS A 143 -8.81 -6.30 1.62
C HIS A 143 -9.10 -4.84 2.02
N GLY A 144 -9.76 -4.66 3.17
CA GLY A 144 -10.10 -3.35 3.70
C GLY A 144 -8.99 -2.73 4.57
N PRO A 145 -9.28 -1.59 5.18
CA PRO A 145 -10.51 -0.80 5.06
C PRO A 145 -10.67 -0.15 3.69
N THR A 146 -11.92 0.14 3.30
CA THR A 146 -12.22 0.89 2.06
C THR A 146 -12.95 2.19 2.31
N SER A 147 -13.51 2.37 3.51
CA SER A 147 -14.24 3.58 3.90
C SER A 147 -13.30 4.69 4.39
N ILE A 148 -12.14 4.86 3.73
CA ILE A 148 -11.17 5.90 4.02
C ILE A 148 -11.05 6.81 2.80
N SER A 149 -11.35 8.09 3.00
CA SER A 149 -11.30 9.10 1.94
C SER A 149 -9.86 9.56 1.63
N LYS A 150 -8.97 9.53 2.63
CA LYS A 150 -7.55 9.86 2.44
C LYS A 150 -6.77 8.71 1.79
N PRO A 151 -5.76 9.03 0.96
CA PRO A 151 -4.84 8.03 0.44
C PRO A 151 -4.21 7.17 1.53
N CYS A 152 -4.29 5.85 1.36
CA CYS A 152 -3.77 4.88 2.30
C CYS A 152 -2.92 3.80 1.62
N ILE A 153 -1.96 3.26 2.35
CA ILE A 153 -1.04 2.21 1.86
C ILE A 153 -0.74 1.24 2.99
N PHE A 154 -0.66 -0.06 2.66
CA PHE A 154 -0.09 -1.07 3.54
C PHE A 154 1.37 -1.30 3.19
N ILE A 155 2.19 -1.40 4.24
CA ILE A 155 3.61 -1.74 4.18
C ILE A 155 3.82 -2.87 5.17
N GLU A 156 4.27 -4.02 4.66
CA GLU A 156 4.17 -5.25 5.43
C GLU A 156 5.48 -6.04 5.51
N ILE A 157 5.58 -6.80 6.60
CA ILE A 157 6.62 -7.80 6.82
C ILE A 157 5.96 -9.16 6.86
N GLY A 158 6.43 -10.09 6.03
CA GLY A 158 5.88 -11.43 5.93
C GLY A 158 6.92 -12.53 5.86
N SER A 159 6.53 -13.80 5.98
CA SER A 159 5.11 -14.25 5.96
C SER A 159 4.66 -15.00 7.21
N GLU A 160 5.53 -15.16 8.21
CA GLU A 160 5.21 -15.81 9.48
C GLU A 160 5.92 -15.13 10.67
N ILE A 161 5.62 -15.60 11.88
CA ILE A 161 6.08 -15.00 13.15
C ILE A 161 7.59 -14.72 13.19
N LYS A 162 8.39 -15.59 12.56
CA LYS A 162 9.84 -15.42 12.46
C LYS A 162 10.21 -14.10 11.78
N GLN A 163 9.53 -13.75 10.69
CA GLN A 163 9.79 -12.51 9.98
C GLN A 163 9.10 -11.32 10.65
N TRP A 164 7.91 -11.51 11.21
CA TRP A 164 7.20 -10.45 11.93
C TRP A 164 7.99 -9.91 13.13
N GLN A 165 8.83 -10.76 13.74
CA GLN A 165 9.72 -10.40 14.85
C GLN A 165 11.17 -10.11 14.43
N ASP A 166 11.48 -10.10 13.12
CA ASP A 166 12.82 -9.77 12.63
C ASP A 166 13.11 -8.28 12.81
N GLU A 167 13.90 -7.96 13.84
CA GLU A 167 14.25 -6.58 14.16
C GLU A 167 15.10 -5.89 13.07
N ASN A 168 15.87 -6.64 12.28
CA ASN A 168 16.69 -6.07 11.21
C ASN A 168 15.81 -5.71 10.00
N ALA A 169 14.91 -6.61 9.60
CA ALA A 169 13.93 -6.32 8.56
C ALA A 169 13.06 -5.11 8.95
N ALA A 170 12.55 -5.08 10.18
CA ALA A 170 11.76 -3.96 10.69
C ALA A 170 12.55 -2.64 10.72
N GLU A 171 13.84 -2.66 11.09
CA GLU A 171 14.67 -1.44 11.07
C GLU A 171 14.83 -0.89 9.65
N ILE A 172 15.05 -1.77 8.66
CA ILE A 172 15.20 -1.39 7.25
C ILE A 172 13.88 -0.87 6.66
N VAL A 173 12.76 -1.51 6.99
CA VAL A 173 11.41 -1.06 6.59
C VAL A 173 11.14 0.32 7.17
N ILE A 174 11.30 0.51 8.49
CA ILE A 174 11.05 1.80 9.15
C ILE A 174 11.95 2.90 8.61
N LYS A 175 13.24 2.63 8.37
CA LYS A 175 14.15 3.59 7.72
C LYS A 175 13.62 4.01 6.34
N SER A 176 13.18 3.04 5.54
CA SER A 176 12.64 3.30 4.19
C SER A 176 11.34 4.11 4.26
N VAL A 177 10.43 3.79 5.18
CA VAL A 177 9.17 4.52 5.40
C VAL A 177 9.43 5.98 5.78
N ILE A 178 10.23 6.23 6.82
CA ILE A 178 10.55 7.59 7.28
C ILE A 178 11.19 8.38 6.14
N ASN A 179 12.19 7.80 5.47
CA ASN A 179 12.87 8.48 4.38
C ASN A 179 11.92 8.85 3.23
N SER A 180 10.96 7.99 2.89
CA SER A 180 9.99 8.25 1.83
C SER A 180 8.93 9.28 2.19
N ILE A 181 8.54 9.36 3.47
CA ILE A 181 7.63 10.40 3.96
C ILE A 181 8.33 11.77 3.98
N GLU A 182 9.58 11.81 4.45
CA GLU A 182 10.35 13.05 4.60
C GLU A 182 10.92 13.58 3.28
N ASN A 183 11.14 12.70 2.29
CA ASN A 183 11.78 13.05 1.01
C ASN A 183 10.90 12.61 -0.16
N GLN A 184 9.80 13.34 -0.40
CA GLN A 184 8.90 13.09 -1.52
C GLN A 184 9.62 13.21 -2.86
N ILE A 185 9.20 12.41 -3.83
CA ILE A 185 9.71 12.43 -5.20
C ILE A 185 8.65 12.93 -6.17
N ASP A 186 9.08 13.52 -7.29
CA ASP A 186 8.17 13.87 -8.38
C ASP A 186 7.92 12.65 -9.28
N VAL A 187 6.65 12.33 -9.53
CA VAL A 187 6.22 11.18 -10.32
C VAL A 187 5.16 11.63 -11.32
N LYS A 188 5.55 11.66 -12.59
CA LYS A 188 4.69 12.15 -13.71
C LYS A 188 4.03 11.04 -14.53
N LYS A 189 4.47 9.79 -14.38
CA LYS A 189 3.92 8.65 -15.12
C LYS A 189 3.22 7.70 -14.18
N VAL A 190 1.96 7.98 -13.88
CA VAL A 190 1.15 7.13 -12.99
C VAL A 190 0.15 6.34 -13.82
N GLY A 191 0.09 5.04 -13.57
CA GLY A 191 -0.89 4.17 -14.20
C GLY A 191 -1.52 3.17 -13.26
N ILE A 192 -2.62 2.58 -13.71
CA ILE A 192 -3.26 1.44 -13.05
C ILE A 192 -2.69 0.14 -13.62
N GLY A 193 -2.48 -0.87 -12.78
CA GLY A 193 -2.03 -2.18 -13.23
C GLY A 193 -3.20 -3.14 -13.44
N LEU A 194 -3.16 -3.94 -14.50
CA LEU A 194 -4.19 -4.95 -14.78
C LEU A 194 -3.56 -6.31 -15.13
N GLY A 195 -4.00 -7.34 -14.42
CA GLY A 195 -3.53 -8.72 -14.56
C GLY A 195 -2.44 -9.10 -13.56
N GLY A 196 -1.62 -10.08 -13.91
CA GLY A 196 -0.58 -10.62 -13.03
C GLY A 196 -1.12 -11.53 -11.91
N PRO A 197 -0.25 -12.22 -11.16
CA PRO A 197 -0.62 -12.92 -9.93
C PRO A 197 -0.79 -11.93 -8.75
N HIS A 198 -1.16 -12.41 -7.56
CA HIS A 198 -1.24 -11.60 -6.34
C HIS A 198 0.08 -10.93 -5.94
N TYR A 199 1.21 -11.60 -6.17
CA TYR A 199 2.56 -11.05 -5.98
C TYR A 199 3.24 -10.87 -7.34
N SER A 200 3.11 -9.68 -7.94
CA SER A 200 3.55 -9.46 -9.31
C SER A 200 5.00 -8.97 -9.40
N LYS A 201 5.90 -9.88 -9.77
CA LYS A 201 7.30 -9.55 -10.11
C LYS A 201 7.39 -8.49 -11.21
N LYS A 202 6.54 -8.58 -12.24
CA LYS A 202 6.55 -7.62 -13.37
C LYS A 202 6.19 -6.20 -12.93
N PHE A 203 5.13 -6.04 -12.13
CA PHE A 203 4.76 -4.72 -11.61
C PHE A 203 5.80 -4.19 -10.63
N THR A 204 6.37 -5.07 -9.80
CA THR A 204 7.48 -4.71 -8.90
C THR A 204 8.70 -4.20 -9.67
N GLU A 205 9.13 -4.93 -10.72
CA GLU A 205 10.26 -4.53 -11.56
C GLU A 205 9.99 -3.25 -12.33
N LEU A 206 8.78 -3.05 -12.85
CA LEU A 206 8.39 -1.80 -13.50
C LEU A 206 8.50 -0.62 -12.51
N LEU A 207 7.90 -0.75 -11.32
CA LEU A 207 7.88 0.30 -10.31
C LEU A 207 9.29 0.75 -9.91
N ILE A 208 10.20 -0.22 -9.74
CA ILE A 208 11.56 -0.01 -9.26
C ILE A 208 12.49 0.50 -10.37
N ASN A 209 12.41 -0.08 -11.56
CA ASN A 209 13.44 0.12 -12.60
C ASN A 209 13.06 1.15 -13.67
N THR A 210 11.86 1.73 -13.60
CA THR A 210 11.38 2.70 -14.61
C THR A 210 10.85 3.97 -13.93
N GLU A 211 10.44 4.95 -14.73
CA GLU A 211 9.78 6.17 -14.26
C GLU A 211 8.30 5.98 -13.89
N TYR A 212 7.68 4.82 -14.20
CA TYR A 212 6.27 4.55 -13.90
C TYR A 212 6.00 4.30 -12.42
N ALA A 213 4.94 4.91 -11.89
CA ALA A 213 4.30 4.50 -10.64
C ALA A 213 2.99 3.77 -10.92
N ILE A 214 2.58 2.97 -9.95
CA ILE A 214 1.39 2.12 -10.06
C ILE A 214 0.43 2.54 -8.96
N ALA A 215 -0.78 2.97 -9.32
CA ALA A 215 -1.87 3.36 -8.42
C ALA A 215 -2.64 2.15 -7.84
N GLY A 216 -1.97 1.00 -7.75
CA GLY A 216 -2.58 -0.29 -7.47
C GLY A 216 -2.78 -1.11 -8.73
N TYR A 217 -2.97 -2.41 -8.54
CA TYR A 217 -3.26 -3.31 -9.64
C TYR A 217 -4.27 -4.36 -9.26
N ILE A 218 -5.14 -4.68 -10.20
CA ILE A 218 -6.11 -5.75 -10.04
C ILE A 218 -5.46 -7.03 -10.56
N SER A 219 -5.40 -8.07 -9.72
CA SER A 219 -4.81 -9.35 -10.10
C SER A 219 -5.68 -10.12 -11.10
N ARG A 220 -5.10 -11.12 -11.76
CA ARG A 220 -5.83 -12.03 -12.68
C ARG A 220 -7.07 -12.68 -12.05
N HIS A 221 -7.06 -12.88 -10.73
CA HIS A 221 -8.12 -13.54 -9.99
C HIS A 221 -9.40 -12.70 -9.94
N TYR A 222 -9.28 -11.38 -10.08
CA TYR A 222 -10.39 -10.43 -10.01
C TYR A 222 -10.71 -9.79 -11.38
N MET A 223 -10.07 -10.25 -12.46
CA MET A 223 -10.25 -9.64 -13.78
C MET A 223 -11.68 -9.73 -14.30
N GLU A 224 -12.42 -10.78 -13.96
CA GLU A 224 -13.82 -10.90 -14.36
C GLU A 224 -14.72 -9.81 -13.76
N TYR A 225 -14.33 -9.22 -12.62
CA TYR A 225 -15.06 -8.15 -11.95
C TYR A 225 -14.62 -6.74 -12.37
N PHE A 226 -13.44 -6.59 -12.99
CA PHE A 226 -12.96 -5.28 -13.45
C PHE A 226 -13.94 -4.68 -14.46
N ASN A 227 -14.54 -3.54 -14.16
CA ASN A 227 -15.56 -2.88 -14.99
C ASN A 227 -15.32 -1.35 -14.99
N GLN A 228 -16.21 -0.60 -15.65
CA GLN A 228 -16.11 0.86 -15.73
C GLN A 228 -16.13 1.52 -14.34
N GLU A 229 -16.97 1.06 -13.42
CA GLU A 229 -17.06 1.59 -12.06
C GLU A 229 -15.75 1.41 -11.27
N ILE A 230 -15.12 0.24 -11.35
CA ILE A 230 -13.82 -0.01 -10.71
C ILE A 230 -12.73 0.86 -11.35
N LEU A 231 -12.75 1.01 -12.69
CA LEU A 231 -11.80 1.89 -13.38
C LEU A 231 -11.95 3.34 -12.92
N GLU A 232 -13.17 3.87 -12.87
CA GLU A 232 -13.47 5.22 -12.39
C GLU A 232 -12.97 5.42 -10.96
N GLN A 233 -13.24 4.47 -10.06
CA GLN A 233 -12.72 4.53 -8.69
C GLN A 233 -11.19 4.55 -8.64
N MET A 234 -10.49 3.73 -9.45
CA MET A 234 -9.03 3.73 -9.48
C MET A 234 -8.44 5.04 -10.01
N ILE A 235 -9.15 5.74 -10.90
CA ILE A 235 -8.74 7.04 -11.44
C ILE A 235 -9.04 8.15 -10.43
N GLU A 236 -10.29 8.26 -9.97
CA GLU A 236 -10.77 9.36 -9.13
C GLU A 236 -10.21 9.34 -7.72
N LYS A 237 -9.98 8.14 -7.16
CA LYS A 237 -9.44 7.98 -5.81
C LYS A 237 -7.91 7.94 -5.78
N CYS A 238 -7.24 8.23 -6.90
CA CYS A 238 -5.80 8.43 -6.91
C CYS A 238 -5.46 9.89 -6.58
N GLU A 239 -4.51 10.11 -5.67
CA GLU A 239 -4.05 11.47 -5.35
C GLU A 239 -3.26 12.16 -6.48
N GLN A 240 -2.97 11.42 -7.56
CA GLN A 240 -2.21 11.84 -8.73
C GLN A 240 -2.99 11.52 -10.00
N GLU A 241 -2.80 12.34 -11.03
CA GLU A 241 -3.41 12.11 -12.34
C GLU A 241 -2.97 10.75 -12.94
N ILE A 242 -3.95 9.94 -13.34
CA ILE A 242 -3.72 8.66 -14.02
C ILE A 242 -3.75 8.89 -15.52
N ASN A 243 -2.63 8.59 -16.19
CA ASN A 243 -2.52 8.73 -17.66
C ASN A 243 -2.26 7.40 -18.38
N TYR A 244 -2.04 6.31 -17.63
CA TYR A 244 -1.60 5.04 -18.18
C TYR A 244 -2.41 3.85 -17.66
N ALA A 245 -2.61 2.87 -18.53
CA ALA A 245 -3.06 1.53 -18.16
C ALA A 245 -1.93 0.54 -18.45
N ILE A 246 -1.39 -0.09 -17.41
CA ILE A 246 -0.23 -0.98 -17.49
C ILE A 246 -0.72 -2.43 -17.41
N ILE A 247 -0.58 -3.14 -18.53
CA ILE A 247 -1.22 -4.44 -18.75
C ILE A 247 -0.17 -5.55 -18.72
N ASP A 248 -0.31 -6.52 -17.81
CA ASP A 248 0.35 -7.81 -17.97
C ASP A 248 -0.38 -8.63 -19.04
N LYS A 249 0.17 -8.65 -20.26
CA LYS A 249 -0.45 -9.28 -21.45
C LYS A 249 -0.87 -10.73 -21.22
N LYS A 250 -0.10 -11.48 -20.43
CA LYS A 250 -0.39 -12.89 -20.11
C LYS A 250 -1.32 -13.00 -18.91
N GLY A 251 -1.29 -12.01 -18.02
CA GLY A 251 -2.02 -12.00 -16.77
C GLY A 251 -3.51 -11.68 -16.90
N ILE A 252 -3.92 -10.93 -17.92
CA ILE A 252 -5.35 -10.60 -18.16
C ILE A 252 -6.18 -11.75 -18.74
N GLY A 253 -5.53 -12.77 -19.34
CA GLY A 253 -6.20 -13.98 -19.82
C GLY A 253 -7.37 -13.73 -20.77
N LYS A 254 -8.49 -14.45 -20.53
CA LYS A 254 -9.72 -14.39 -21.35
C LYS A 254 -10.42 -13.02 -21.33
N GLU A 255 -10.17 -12.20 -20.31
CA GLU A 255 -10.81 -10.89 -20.14
C GLU A 255 -10.21 -9.80 -21.03
N ARG A 256 -9.14 -10.11 -21.77
CA ARG A 256 -8.37 -9.14 -22.55
C ARG A 256 -9.20 -8.24 -23.45
N LYS A 257 -10.14 -8.82 -24.21
CA LYS A 257 -10.95 -8.04 -25.16
C LYS A 257 -11.80 -7.00 -24.42
N ARG A 258 -12.54 -7.45 -23.41
CA ARG A 258 -13.42 -6.62 -22.59
C ARG A 258 -12.66 -5.51 -21.84
N VAL A 259 -11.52 -5.85 -21.25
CA VAL A 259 -10.65 -4.89 -20.55
C VAL A 259 -10.15 -3.80 -21.52
N LEU A 260 -9.71 -4.18 -22.72
CA LEU A 260 -9.22 -3.21 -23.71
C LEU A 260 -10.34 -2.29 -24.23
N GLU A 261 -11.56 -2.79 -24.39
CA GLU A 261 -12.74 -1.99 -24.76
C GLU A 261 -13.01 -0.92 -23.70
N ILE A 262 -13.06 -1.29 -22.42
CA ILE A 262 -13.25 -0.35 -21.29
C ILE A 262 -12.15 0.73 -21.30
N LEU A 263 -10.88 0.35 -21.48
CA LEU A 263 -9.76 1.30 -21.45
C LEU A 263 -9.77 2.30 -22.63
N GLN A 264 -10.28 1.90 -23.79
CA GLN A 264 -10.36 2.78 -24.97
C GLN A 264 -11.31 3.96 -24.76
N GLU A 265 -12.34 3.78 -23.94
CA GLU A 265 -13.33 4.81 -23.63
C GLU A 265 -12.81 5.89 -22.68
N ASN A 266 -11.67 5.66 -22.01
CA ASN A 266 -11.16 6.50 -20.91
C ASN A 266 -9.81 7.20 -21.22
N GLU A 267 -9.42 7.29 -22.51
CA GLU A 267 -8.21 7.99 -23.00
C GLU A 267 -6.86 7.61 -22.34
N LEU A 268 -6.79 6.47 -21.64
CA LEU A 268 -5.57 6.00 -20.99
C LEU A 268 -4.57 5.46 -22.00
N ARG A 269 -3.29 5.83 -21.85
CA ARG A 269 -2.20 5.29 -22.67
C ARG A 269 -1.86 3.87 -22.23
N ILE A 270 -2.09 2.90 -23.11
CA ILE A 270 -1.85 1.50 -22.81
C ILE A 270 -0.36 1.17 -22.93
N ILE A 271 0.17 0.56 -21.87
CA ILE A 271 1.52 0.00 -21.80
C ILE A 271 1.39 -1.50 -21.52
N SER A 272 2.27 -2.30 -22.10
CA SER A 272 2.25 -3.75 -21.90
C SER A 272 3.57 -4.25 -21.32
N ILE A 273 3.46 -5.13 -20.32
CA ILE A 273 4.57 -5.81 -19.65
C ILE A 273 4.41 -7.33 -19.64
#